data_AF-A0A4R4EXJ7-F1
#
_entry.id   AF-A0A4R4EXJ7-F1
#
_cell.length_a   1.000
_cell.length_b   1.000
_cell.length_c   1.000
_cell.angle_alpha   90.00
_cell.angle_beta   90.00
_cell.angle_gamma   90.00
#
_symmetry.space_group_name_H-M   'P 1'
#
loop_
_entity.id
_entity.type
_entity.pdbx_description
1 polymer ?
#
loop_
_entity_poly.entity_id
_entity_poly.type
_entity_poly.pdbx_seq_one_letter_code
_entity_poly.pdbx_strand_id
1 'polypeptide(L)'
;MDGHDAGSLDGARQRLLRGRDTRACACRPGLAPPCHPPVLRRGARDGMRRPARGFTLLEAIVALVVFGLGSVTLYAWLATNLKALERVQASQDRVALVEAALDVVRHVNPMAEPTGGREVGTLRVEWAARPVEPVRRAVTQVGVPAPFEVGLYELDLRILRGGAEVHRMKARQVGYRHVGGTGDDDV
;
A
#
# COMPACT_ATOMS: atom_id res chain seq x y z
N MET A 1 -31.01 -1.90 -19.30
CA MET A 1 -30.30 -1.08 -18.30
C MET A 1 -30.23 -1.87 -17.00
N ASP A 2 -29.77 -3.12 -17.05
CA ASP A 2 -28.39 -3.62 -17.27
C ASP A 2 -27.72 -3.83 -15.91
N GLY A 3 -27.97 -5.03 -15.37
CA GLY A 3 -27.40 -5.54 -14.14
C GLY A 3 -26.16 -6.39 -14.42
N HIS A 4 -25.07 -5.97 -13.80
CA HIS A 4 -23.89 -6.73 -13.33
C HIS A 4 -23.50 -8.05 -14.02
N ASP A 5 -22.48 -7.96 -14.86
CA ASP A 5 -21.56 -9.06 -15.16
C ASP A 5 -20.55 -9.25 -14.02
N ALA A 6 -20.65 -10.38 -13.33
CA ALA A 6 -19.63 -10.90 -12.40
C ALA A 6 -18.66 -11.80 -13.19
N GLY A 7 -17.52 -11.24 -13.60
CA GLY A 7 -16.44 -11.95 -14.27
C GLY A 7 -15.59 -12.78 -13.30
N SER A 8 -16.03 -14.02 -13.08
CA SER A 8 -15.24 -15.13 -12.56
C SER A 8 -14.15 -15.51 -13.57
N LEU A 9 -12.88 -15.34 -13.19
CA LEU A 9 -11.73 -15.90 -13.92
C LEU A 9 -10.86 -16.67 -12.95
N ASP A 10 -11.36 -17.84 -12.58
CA ASP A 10 -10.59 -18.91 -11.97
C ASP A 10 -10.53 -20.09 -12.97
N GLY A 11 -9.36 -20.70 -13.10
CA GLY A 11 -9.22 -21.94 -13.87
C GLY A 11 -8.58 -21.81 -15.26
N ALA A 12 -7.25 -21.72 -15.30
CA ALA A 12 -6.44 -22.48 -16.25
C ALA A 12 -4.95 -22.18 -16.01
N ARG A 13 -4.22 -23.05 -15.30
CA ARG A 13 -2.77 -23.36 -15.53
C ARG A 13 -2.14 -24.24 -14.45
N GLN A 14 -2.69 -25.42 -14.20
CA GLN A 14 -1.92 -26.50 -13.55
C GLN A 14 -2.22 -27.84 -14.19
N ARG A 15 -1.43 -28.22 -15.19
CA ARG A 15 -1.26 -29.61 -15.64
C ARG A 15 -0.17 -29.66 -16.70
N LEU A 16 1.08 -29.89 -16.28
CA LEU A 16 2.15 -30.40 -17.16
C LEU A 16 3.36 -30.83 -16.32
N LEU A 17 3.16 -31.82 -15.47
CA LEU A 17 4.24 -32.64 -14.92
C LEU A 17 3.72 -34.06 -14.69
N ARG A 18 3.88 -34.95 -15.67
CA ARG A 18 4.07 -36.40 -15.47
C ARG A 18 4.19 -37.12 -16.80
N GLY A 19 5.18 -38.01 -16.89
CA GLY A 19 5.24 -39.03 -17.94
C GLY A 19 6.52 -39.01 -18.78
N ARG A 20 7.69 -39.11 -18.15
CA ARG A 20 8.87 -39.65 -18.85
C ARG A 20 8.83 -41.16 -18.71
N ASP A 21 8.55 -41.82 -19.82
CA ASP A 21 8.63 -43.26 -20.03
C ASP A 21 10.02 -43.79 -19.66
N THR A 22 10.13 -44.39 -18.47
CA THR A 22 11.18 -45.36 -18.18
C THR A 22 10.77 -46.68 -18.80
N ARG A 23 11.22 -46.94 -20.03
CA ARG A 23 11.23 -48.29 -20.61
C ARG A 23 12.23 -49.13 -19.81
N ALA A 24 11.75 -49.73 -18.73
CA ALA A 24 12.45 -50.80 -18.05
C ALA A 24 12.38 -52.05 -18.93
N CYS A 25 13.55 -52.57 -19.31
CA CYS A 25 13.69 -53.87 -19.94
C CYS A 25 13.10 -54.94 -19.01
N ALA A 26 11.99 -55.55 -19.42
CA ALA A 26 11.45 -56.73 -18.77
C ALA A 26 12.36 -57.94 -19.09
N CYS A 27 13.22 -58.32 -18.15
CA CYS A 27 13.93 -59.60 -18.18
C CYS A 27 12.96 -60.72 -17.79
N ARG A 28 12.68 -61.63 -18.72
CA ARG A 28 11.98 -62.90 -18.50
C ARG A 28 12.94 -63.87 -17.78
N PRO A 29 12.52 -64.62 -16.75
CA PRO A 29 13.41 -65.55 -16.05
C PRO A 29 13.56 -66.85 -16.85
N GLY A 30 14.81 -67.30 -17.04
CA GLY A 30 15.11 -68.64 -17.56
C GLY A 30 15.61 -68.70 -19.00
N LEU A 31 16.78 -68.11 -19.28
CA LEU A 31 17.79 -68.65 -20.19
C LEU A 31 19.04 -67.73 -20.14
N ALA A 32 20.16 -68.24 -19.64
CA ALA A 32 21.47 -67.61 -19.85
C ALA A 32 22.01 -68.06 -21.21
N PRO A 33 22.41 -67.13 -22.10
CA PRO A 33 23.80 -67.15 -22.59
C PRO A 33 24.37 -65.71 -22.82
N PRO A 34 25.67 -65.57 -23.17
CA PRO A 34 26.55 -64.56 -22.59
C PRO A 34 26.31 -63.15 -23.12
N CYS A 35 26.21 -62.19 -22.19
CA CYS A 35 26.32 -60.76 -22.45
C CYS A 35 27.74 -60.45 -22.96
N HIS A 36 27.90 -60.47 -24.26
CA HIS A 36 29.01 -59.80 -24.94
C HIS A 36 28.71 -58.29 -24.90
N PRO A 37 29.61 -57.45 -24.39
CA PRO A 37 29.39 -56.02 -24.47
C PRO A 37 29.41 -55.61 -25.95
N PRO A 38 28.45 -54.79 -26.41
CA PRO A 38 28.60 -54.15 -27.70
C PRO A 38 29.85 -53.28 -27.65
N VAL A 39 30.77 -53.51 -28.58
CA VAL A 39 31.87 -52.61 -28.88
C VAL A 39 31.25 -51.23 -29.14
N LEU A 40 31.32 -50.35 -28.14
CA LEU A 40 30.95 -48.95 -28.31
C LEU A 40 31.95 -48.37 -29.31
N ARG A 41 31.51 -48.30 -30.58
CA ARG A 41 32.09 -47.40 -31.58
C ARG A 41 32.25 -46.05 -30.88
N ARG A 42 33.49 -45.66 -30.61
CA ARG A 42 33.83 -44.25 -30.40
C ARG A 42 33.37 -43.53 -31.66
N GLY A 43 32.16 -43.00 -31.63
CA GLY A 43 31.78 -41.93 -32.52
C GLY A 43 32.82 -40.85 -32.29
N ALA A 44 33.65 -40.62 -33.30
CA ALA A 44 34.42 -39.41 -33.41
C ALA A 44 33.42 -38.26 -33.26
N ARG A 45 33.33 -37.73 -32.04
CA ARG A 45 32.92 -36.35 -31.86
C ARG A 45 34.09 -35.58 -32.45
N ASP A 46 34.06 -35.40 -33.77
CA ASP A 46 34.62 -34.22 -34.39
C ASP A 46 33.87 -33.06 -33.75
N GLY A 47 34.36 -32.69 -32.57
CA GLY A 47 34.22 -31.37 -32.05
C GLY A 47 34.88 -30.51 -33.10
N MET A 48 34.07 -30.03 -34.03
CA MET A 48 34.32 -28.82 -34.78
C MET A 48 34.44 -27.73 -33.72
N ARG A 49 35.63 -27.68 -33.09
CA ARG A 49 36.09 -26.59 -32.27
C ARG A 49 36.10 -25.43 -33.23
N ARG A 50 34.99 -24.70 -33.27
CA ARG A 50 34.95 -23.40 -33.93
C ARG A 50 36.18 -22.67 -33.40
N PRO A 51 37.08 -22.19 -34.26
CA PRO A 51 38.22 -21.44 -33.79
C PRO A 51 37.66 -20.31 -32.92
N ALA A 52 38.02 -20.32 -31.65
CA ALA A 52 37.69 -19.22 -30.76
C ALA A 52 38.38 -18.01 -31.34
N ARG A 53 37.61 -17.16 -32.04
CA ARG A 53 38.11 -15.87 -32.49
C ARG A 53 38.51 -15.11 -31.23
N GLY A 54 39.80 -14.84 -31.07
CA GLY A 54 40.32 -14.15 -29.90
C GLY A 54 39.63 -12.80 -29.76
N PHE A 55 39.16 -12.49 -28.54
CA PHE A 55 38.67 -11.16 -28.19
C PHE A 55 39.77 -10.17 -28.55
N THR A 56 39.49 -9.26 -29.48
CA THR A 56 40.47 -8.23 -29.84
C THR A 56 40.56 -7.21 -28.71
N LEU A 57 41.73 -6.62 -28.49
CA LEU A 57 41.92 -5.54 -27.50
C LEU A 57 40.90 -4.41 -27.73
N LEU A 58 40.63 -4.09 -29.01
CA LEU A 58 39.66 -3.08 -29.41
C LEU A 58 38.23 -3.44 -28.97
N GLU A 59 37.82 -4.70 -29.12
CA GLU A 59 36.49 -5.18 -28.74
C GLU A 59 36.27 -5.11 -27.23
N ALA A 60 37.30 -5.43 -26.43
CA ALA A 60 37.23 -5.28 -24.97
C ALA A 60 37.03 -3.82 -24.55
N ILE A 61 37.73 -2.88 -25.19
CA ILE A 61 37.58 -1.44 -24.89
C ILE A 61 36.20 -0.95 -25.31
N VAL A 62 35.72 -1.33 -26.50
CA VAL A 62 34.37 -0.95 -26.97
C VAL A 62 33.29 -1.52 -26.05
N ALA A 63 33.40 -2.79 -25.64
CA ALA A 63 32.46 -3.41 -24.70
C ALA A 63 32.44 -2.68 -23.35
N LEU A 64 33.61 -2.31 -22.82
CA LEU A 64 33.72 -1.53 -21.59
C LEU A 64 33.07 -0.15 -21.72
N VAL A 65 33.26 0.53 -22.86
CA VAL A 65 32.64 1.84 -23.12
C VAL A 65 31.12 1.71 -23.19
N VAL A 66 30.60 0.76 -23.97
CA VAL A 66 29.15 0.53 -24.10
C VAL A 66 28.54 0.17 -22.74
N PHE A 67 29.21 -0.70 -21.98
CA PHE A 67 28.80 -1.04 -20.63
C PHE A 67 28.80 0.18 -19.69
N GLY A 68 29.82 1.03 -19.77
CA GLY A 68 29.92 2.25 -18.99
C GLY A 68 28.75 3.21 -19.28
N LEU A 69 28.45 3.45 -20.56
CA LEU A 69 27.33 4.31 -20.98
C LEU A 69 25.97 3.75 -20.51
N GLY A 70 25.77 2.44 -20.64
CA GLY A 70 24.58 1.75 -20.15
C GLY A 70 24.44 1.86 -18.62
N SER A 71 25.54 1.69 -17.88
CA SER A 71 25.57 1.77 -16.42
C SER A 71 25.18 3.15 -15.90
N VAL A 72 25.65 4.23 -16.54
CA VAL A 72 25.27 5.60 -16.18
C VAL A 72 23.77 5.83 -16.36
N THR A 73 23.20 5.34 -17.47
CA THR A 73 21.76 5.47 -17.76
C THR A 73 20.93 4.69 -16.73
N LEU A 74 21.33 3.46 -16.43
CA LEU A 74 20.66 2.61 -15.45
C LEU A 74 20.70 3.24 -14.05
N TYR A 75 21.83 3.82 -13.67
CA TYR A 75 21.98 4.50 -12.38
C TYR A 75 21.07 5.73 -12.28
N ALA A 76 21.00 6.56 -13.34
CA ALA A 76 20.10 7.70 -13.38
C ALA A 76 18.62 7.30 -13.26
N TRP A 77 18.24 6.19 -13.89
CA TRP A 77 16.89 5.63 -13.76
C TRP A 77 16.61 5.13 -12.34
N LEU A 78 17.54 4.39 -11.73
CA LEU A 78 17.41 3.94 -10.34
C LEU A 78 17.25 5.14 -9.37
N ALA A 79 18.07 6.16 -9.52
CA ALA A 79 17.99 7.37 -8.71
C ALA A 79 16.62 8.07 -8.83
N THR A 80 16.00 8.03 -10.01
CA THR A 80 14.66 8.57 -10.23
C THR A 80 13.58 7.77 -9.50
N ASN A 81 13.68 6.44 -9.50
CA ASN A 81 12.76 5.57 -8.76
C ASN A 81 12.87 5.78 -7.24
N LEU A 82 14.10 5.94 -6.72
CA LEU A 82 14.31 6.21 -5.29
C LEU A 82 13.66 7.54 -4.87
N LYS A 83 13.84 8.61 -5.66
CA LYS A 83 13.17 9.89 -5.41
C LYS A 83 11.64 9.79 -5.48
N ALA A 84 11.12 8.96 -6.38
CA ALA A 84 9.69 8.72 -6.46
C ALA A 84 9.18 8.03 -5.18
N LEU A 85 9.93 7.06 -4.66
CA LEU A 85 9.60 6.37 -3.41
C LEU A 85 9.59 7.32 -2.20
N GLU A 86 10.58 8.19 -2.08
CA GLU A 86 10.62 9.21 -1.01
C GLU A 86 9.39 10.12 -1.03
N ARG A 87 8.94 10.54 -2.22
CA ARG A 87 7.71 11.35 -2.36
C ARG A 87 6.47 10.58 -1.95
N VAL A 88 6.40 9.30 -2.26
CA VAL A 88 5.30 8.42 -1.84
C VAL A 88 5.27 8.28 -0.33
N GLN A 89 6.42 8.05 0.31
CA GLN A 89 6.54 7.98 1.77
C GLN A 89 6.10 9.30 2.43
N ALA A 90 6.59 10.44 1.94
CA ALA A 90 6.18 11.74 2.45
C ALA A 90 4.66 11.99 2.31
N SER A 91 4.04 11.48 1.23
CA SER A 91 2.59 11.55 1.07
C SER A 91 1.86 10.65 2.06
N GLN A 92 2.35 9.44 2.32
CA GLN A 92 1.76 8.51 3.29
C GLN A 92 1.83 9.07 4.71
N ASP A 93 2.97 9.63 5.10
CA ASP A 93 3.14 10.29 6.39
C ASP A 93 2.13 11.42 6.58
N ARG A 94 1.90 12.23 5.54
CA ARG A 94 0.91 13.31 5.60
C ARG A 94 -0.51 12.79 5.77
N VAL A 95 -0.88 11.70 5.10
CA VAL A 95 -2.20 11.07 5.26
C VAL A 95 -2.38 10.55 6.69
N ALA A 96 -1.36 9.88 7.24
CA ALA A 96 -1.40 9.38 8.61
C ALA A 96 -1.58 10.51 9.65
N LEU A 97 -0.94 11.67 9.45
CA LEU A 97 -1.14 12.85 10.32
C LEU A 97 -2.59 13.36 10.26
N VAL A 98 -3.20 13.37 9.08
CA VAL A 98 -4.58 13.82 8.89
C VAL A 98 -5.56 12.84 9.53
N GLU A 99 -5.37 11.54 9.31
CA GLU A 99 -6.20 10.49 9.91
C GLU A 99 -6.17 10.55 11.43
N ALA A 100 -4.97 10.67 12.03
CA ALA A 100 -4.83 10.81 13.48
C ALA A 100 -5.56 12.05 14.03
N ALA A 101 -5.48 13.18 13.34
CA ALA A 101 -6.19 14.39 13.75
C ALA A 101 -7.72 14.24 13.63
N LEU A 102 -8.21 13.64 12.54
CA LEU A 102 -9.63 13.41 12.35
C LEU A 102 -10.20 12.41 13.36
N ASP A 103 -9.43 11.40 13.77
CA ASP A 103 -9.84 10.46 14.81
C ASP A 103 -10.07 11.17 16.15
N VAL A 104 -9.18 12.08 16.55
CA VAL A 104 -9.37 12.90 17.76
C VAL A 104 -10.60 13.78 17.64
N VAL A 105 -10.73 14.53 16.55
CA VAL A 105 -11.82 15.48 16.32
C VAL A 105 -13.17 14.79 16.40
N ARG A 106 -13.34 13.61 15.78
CA ARG A 106 -14.60 12.86 15.78
C ARG A 106 -15.16 12.56 17.17
N HIS A 107 -14.32 12.51 18.20
CA HIS A 107 -14.70 12.20 19.57
C HIS A 107 -14.77 13.42 20.49
N VAL A 108 -14.46 14.62 19.98
CA VAL A 108 -14.50 15.87 20.74
C VAL A 108 -15.81 16.59 20.49
N ASN A 109 -16.46 17.08 21.55
CA ASN A 109 -17.59 17.99 21.42
C ASN A 109 -17.10 19.44 21.61
N PRO A 110 -16.97 20.25 20.55
CA PRO A 110 -16.39 21.60 20.65
C PRO A 110 -17.23 22.59 21.48
N MET A 111 -18.51 22.27 21.74
CA MET A 111 -19.39 23.08 22.59
C MET A 111 -19.18 22.81 24.10
N ALA A 112 -18.62 21.66 24.44
CA ALA A 112 -18.26 21.28 25.80
C ALA A 112 -16.76 21.48 26.09
N GLU A 113 -15.91 21.09 25.13
CA GLU A 113 -14.45 21.14 25.21
C GLU A 113 -13.88 22.01 24.06
N PRO A 114 -13.94 23.35 24.19
CA PRO A 114 -13.51 24.25 23.13
C PRO A 114 -12.00 24.22 22.90
N THR A 115 -11.21 23.88 23.91
CA THR A 115 -9.75 23.77 23.80
C THR A 115 -9.29 22.49 24.50
N GLY A 116 -8.29 21.84 23.95
CA GLY A 116 -7.74 20.63 24.56
C GLY A 116 -6.58 20.05 23.78
N GLY A 117 -6.11 18.90 24.27
CA GLY A 117 -5.09 18.13 23.58
C GLY A 117 -5.21 16.64 23.92
N ARG A 118 -4.93 15.78 22.94
CA ARG A 118 -4.97 14.32 23.08
C ARG A 118 -3.79 13.68 22.37
N GLU A 119 -3.23 12.65 22.99
CA GLU A 119 -2.16 11.84 22.41
C GLU A 119 -2.76 10.73 21.53
N VAL A 120 -2.16 10.51 20.36
CA VAL A 120 -2.46 9.45 19.41
C VAL A 120 -1.15 8.80 19.00
N GLY A 121 -0.78 7.70 19.66
CA GLY A 121 0.50 7.04 19.46
C GLY A 121 1.66 7.95 19.87
N THR A 122 2.45 8.42 18.89
CA THR A 122 3.60 9.34 19.09
C THR A 122 3.28 10.80 18.77
N LEU A 123 2.02 11.08 18.43
CA LEU A 123 1.54 12.40 18.05
C LEU A 123 0.68 12.98 19.15
N ARG A 124 0.81 14.28 19.39
CA ARG A 124 -0.10 15.06 20.22
C ARG A 124 -0.93 15.96 19.32
N VAL A 125 -2.25 15.82 19.37
CA VAL A 125 -3.19 16.68 18.64
C VAL A 125 -3.78 17.68 19.62
N GLU A 126 -3.52 18.96 19.40
CA GLU A 126 -4.08 20.07 20.17
C GLU A 126 -5.12 20.81 19.32
N TRP A 127 -6.21 21.25 19.95
CA TRP A 127 -7.26 21.97 19.25
C TRP A 127 -7.72 23.22 19.99
N ALA A 128 -8.19 24.19 19.21
CA ALA A 128 -8.95 25.33 19.68
C ALA A 128 -10.15 25.57 18.76
N ALA A 129 -11.35 25.58 19.34
CA ALA A 129 -12.62 25.74 18.65
C ALA A 129 -13.09 27.18 18.72
N ARG A 130 -13.65 27.67 17.60
CA ARG A 130 -14.30 28.98 17.51
C ARG A 130 -15.69 28.80 16.90
N PRO A 131 -16.74 29.42 17.47
CA PRO A 131 -18.07 29.35 16.89
C PRO A 131 -18.08 30.07 15.52
N VAL A 132 -18.60 29.40 14.50
CA VAL A 132 -18.80 29.95 13.15
C VAL A 132 -20.18 30.59 13.04
N GLU A 133 -21.16 30.00 13.72
CA GLU A 133 -22.54 30.50 13.79
C GLU A 133 -22.99 30.59 15.25
N PRO A 134 -23.97 31.48 15.55
CA PRO A 134 -24.62 31.48 16.85
C PRO A 134 -25.25 30.12 17.13
N VAL A 135 -25.14 29.66 18.38
CA VAL A 135 -25.81 28.45 18.85
C VAL A 135 -27.32 28.62 18.71
N ARG A 136 -27.99 27.60 18.16
CA ARG A 136 -29.44 27.58 17.96
C ARG A 136 -30.05 26.34 18.60
N ARG A 137 -31.28 26.47 19.10
CA ARG A 137 -32.05 25.31 19.55
C ARG A 137 -32.37 24.44 18.34
N ALA A 138 -32.07 23.16 18.43
CA ALA A 138 -32.39 22.20 17.39
C ALA A 138 -33.91 22.07 17.26
N VAL A 139 -34.39 21.80 16.05
CA VAL A 139 -35.80 21.52 15.77
C VAL A 139 -35.90 20.13 15.17
N THR A 140 -36.95 19.40 15.54
CA THR A 140 -37.27 18.09 14.93
C THR A 140 -37.77 18.30 13.49
N GLN A 141 -37.89 17.21 12.72
CA GLN A 141 -38.40 17.30 11.34
C GLN A 141 -39.84 17.87 11.25
N VAL A 142 -40.59 17.82 12.35
CA VAL A 142 -41.98 18.32 12.44
C VAL A 142 -42.02 19.76 12.98
N GLY A 143 -40.86 20.42 13.17
CA GLY A 143 -40.76 21.81 13.62
C GLY A 143 -40.85 22.02 15.14
N VAL A 144 -40.95 20.94 15.92
CA VAL A 144 -40.98 21.02 17.40
C VAL A 144 -39.57 21.26 17.95
N PRO A 145 -39.36 22.21 18.89
CA PRO A 145 -38.08 22.41 19.55
C PRO A 145 -37.57 21.13 20.23
N ALA A 146 -36.36 20.72 19.91
CA ALA A 146 -35.67 19.60 20.54
C ALA A 146 -34.96 20.06 21.83
N PRO A 147 -34.69 19.15 22.79
CA PRO A 147 -34.00 19.47 24.05
C PRO A 147 -32.47 19.63 23.87
N PHE A 148 -32.05 20.08 22.69
CA PHE A 148 -30.65 20.24 22.34
C PHE A 148 -30.40 21.61 21.72
N GLU A 149 -29.28 22.19 22.08
CA GLU A 149 -28.66 23.28 21.36
C GLU A 149 -27.54 22.74 20.50
N VAL A 150 -27.43 23.26 19.28
CA VAL A 150 -26.40 22.91 18.32
C VAL A 150 -25.71 24.16 17.80
N GLY A 151 -24.41 24.05 17.53
CA GLY A 151 -23.62 25.12 16.94
C GLY A 151 -22.55 24.55 16.01
N LEU A 152 -22.20 25.29 14.97
CA LEU A 152 -21.09 24.95 14.08
C LEU A 152 -19.81 25.62 14.59
N TYR A 153 -18.75 24.85 14.75
CA TYR A 153 -17.45 25.31 15.22
C TYR A 153 -16.37 25.03 14.18
N GLU A 154 -15.42 25.94 14.07
CA GLU A 154 -14.15 25.73 13.36
C GLU A 154 -13.07 25.41 14.39
N LEU A 155 -12.41 24.26 14.20
CA LEU A 155 -11.32 23.79 15.05
C LEU A 155 -10.00 24.07 14.36
N ASP A 156 -9.15 24.88 14.99
CA ASP A 156 -7.74 25.04 14.67
C ASP A 156 -6.96 23.88 15.32
N LEU A 157 -6.51 22.93 14.51
CA LEU A 157 -5.82 21.71 14.93
C LEU A 157 -4.31 21.85 14.73
N ARG A 158 -3.54 21.59 15.78
CA ARG A 158 -2.07 21.53 15.76
C ARG A 158 -1.64 20.12 16.09
N ILE A 159 -0.86 19.52 15.21
CA ILE A 159 -0.33 18.18 15.39
C ILE A 159 1.14 18.33 15.72
N LEU A 160 1.54 17.85 16.90
CA LEU A 160 2.88 17.88 17.41
C LEU A 160 3.46 16.47 17.45
N ARG A 161 4.76 16.34 17.18
CA ARG A 161 5.53 15.10 17.37
C ARG A 161 6.76 15.43 18.18
N GLY A 162 6.90 14.82 19.36
CA GLY A 162 8.01 15.15 20.27
C GLY A 162 8.07 16.63 20.67
N GLY A 163 6.92 17.30 20.77
CA GLY A 163 6.81 18.72 21.11
C GLY A 163 7.01 19.71 19.96
N ALA A 164 7.43 19.25 18.77
CA ALA A 164 7.53 20.11 17.58
C ALA A 164 6.24 20.03 16.75
N GLU A 165 5.72 21.18 16.30
CA GLU A 165 4.58 21.24 15.38
C GLU A 165 4.98 20.68 14.00
N VAL A 166 4.38 19.56 13.61
CA VAL A 166 4.62 18.90 12.32
C VAL A 166 3.56 19.24 11.28
N HIS A 167 2.35 19.58 11.73
CA HIS A 167 1.26 19.95 10.83
C HIS A 167 0.20 20.79 11.54
N ARG A 168 -0.48 21.66 10.78
CA ARG A 168 -1.62 22.45 11.24
C ARG A 168 -2.72 22.40 10.21
N MET A 169 -3.95 22.25 10.66
CA MET A 169 -5.12 22.23 9.79
C MET A 169 -6.34 22.84 10.48
N LYS A 170 -7.37 23.09 9.67
CA LYS A 170 -8.69 23.49 10.16
C LYS A 170 -9.70 22.42 9.83
N ALA A 171 -10.59 22.15 10.77
CA ALA A 171 -11.75 21.29 10.56
C ALA A 171 -13.01 21.98 11.03
N ARG A 172 -14.16 21.58 10.49
CA ARG A 172 -15.47 22.03 10.97
C ARG A 172 -16.17 20.90 11.67
N GLN A 173 -16.77 21.20 12.82
CA GLN A 173 -17.48 20.21 13.61
C GLN A 173 -18.71 20.82 14.27
N VAL A 174 -19.77 20.02 14.36
CA VAL A 174 -20.97 20.37 15.10
C VAL A 174 -20.74 20.08 16.58
N GLY A 175 -20.94 21.08 17.43
CA GLY A 175 -21.04 20.92 18.87
C GLY A 175 -22.50 20.86 19.30
N TYR A 176 -22.77 20.14 20.37
CA TYR A 176 -24.13 20.02 20.93
C TYR A 176 -24.12 20.12 22.45
N ARG A 177 -25.23 20.58 23.02
CA ARG A 177 -25.48 20.60 24.47
C ARG A 177 -26.93 20.25 24.73
N HIS A 178 -27.17 19.34 25.67
CA HIS A 178 -28.52 19.08 26.14
C HIS A 178 -28.96 20.25 27.03
N VAL A 179 -30.06 20.88 26.66
CA VAL A 179 -30.73 21.89 27.48
C VAL A 179 -31.96 21.16 27.97
N GLY A 180 -31.89 20.65 29.20
CA GLY A 180 -32.93 19.79 29.78
C GLY A 180 -34.33 20.33 29.48
N GLY A 181 -35.25 19.41 29.18
CA GLY A 181 -36.66 19.76 29.09
C GLY A 181 -37.10 20.35 30.42
N THR A 182 -37.35 21.65 30.46
CA THR A 182 -38.09 22.27 31.54
C THR A 182 -39.44 21.54 31.57
N GLY A 183 -39.74 20.88 32.69
CA GLY A 183 -40.93 20.07 32.83
C GLY A 183 -42.20 20.88 32.55
N ASP A 184 -43.03 20.34 31.65
CA ASP A 184 -44.48 20.46 31.76
C ASP A 184 -44.96 19.44 32.82
N ASP A 185 -44.53 19.65 34.06
CA ASP A 185 -45.23 19.18 35.26
C ASP A 185 -46.00 20.39 35.79
N ASP A 186 -47.06 20.83 35.10
CA ASP A 186 -48.12 21.65 35.69
C ASP A 186 -49.36 21.69 34.75
N VAL A 187 -50.50 21.26 35.33
CA VAL A 187 -51.93 21.29 34.90
C VAL A 187 -52.52 20.08 34.18
#